data_AF-A0A4Y2AQG6-F1
#
_entry.id   AF-A0A4Y2AQG6-F1
#
_cell.length_a   1.000
_cell.length_b   1.000
_cell.length_c   1.000
_cell.angle_alpha   90.00
_cell.angle_beta   90.00
_cell.angle_gamma   90.00
#
_symmetry.space_group_name_H-M   'P 1'
#
loop_
_entity.id
_entity.type
_entity.pdbx_description
1 polymer ?
#
loop_
_entity_poly.entity_id
_entity_poly.type
_entity_poly.pdbx_seq_one_letter_code
_entity_poly.pdbx_strand_id
1 'polypeptide(L)'
;MNFVFLCAFCFFAIVHSKTLTADDLKKYYSCFVYECQDRTVGKKIDGCLEILNPKEIQSYFQLLSNYHTFKSDSLEGKISEYCTYDNDKKHNIFDKVIDTDFDFLKKASDEGNEGTQSRITNYIMCKYNVLQNVLSEGKCQKES
;
A
#
# COMPACT_ATOMS: atom_id res chain seq x y z
N MET A 1 -25.64 -44.84 -24.87
CA MET A 1 -24.19 -44.58 -24.92
C MET A 1 -24.02 -43.07 -25.00
N ASN A 2 -23.87 -42.41 -23.84
CA ASN A 2 -23.79 -40.96 -23.73
C ASN A 2 -22.31 -40.55 -23.70
N PHE A 3 -21.82 -40.06 -24.83
CA PHE A 3 -20.63 -39.23 -24.91
C PHE A 3 -21.14 -37.80 -25.06
N VAL A 4 -20.74 -36.88 -24.17
CA VAL A 4 -20.57 -35.44 -24.44
C VAL A 4 -20.35 -34.69 -23.12
N PHE A 5 -19.15 -34.12 -23.01
CA PHE A 5 -18.76 -32.90 -22.31
C PHE A 5 -18.82 -32.85 -20.78
N LEU A 6 -17.67 -32.55 -20.17
CA LEU A 6 -17.46 -31.23 -19.56
C LEU A 6 -16.00 -31.02 -19.13
N CYS A 7 -15.36 -30.10 -19.85
CA CYS A 7 -14.35 -29.14 -19.40
C CYS A 7 -13.83 -29.30 -17.97
N ALA A 8 -12.74 -30.05 -17.82
CA ALA A 8 -11.82 -29.89 -16.70
C ALA A 8 -10.48 -29.33 -17.22
N PHE A 9 -10.54 -28.24 -18.01
CA PHE A 9 -9.41 -27.34 -18.07
C PHE A 9 -9.39 -26.60 -16.74
N CYS A 10 -8.76 -27.22 -15.74
CA CYS A 10 -8.17 -26.50 -14.63
C CYS A 10 -7.13 -25.55 -15.24
N PHE A 11 -7.59 -24.40 -15.73
CA PHE A 11 -6.78 -23.20 -15.81
C PHE A 11 -6.45 -22.86 -14.36
N PHE A 12 -5.46 -23.58 -13.80
CA PHE A 12 -4.49 -22.94 -12.95
C PHE A 12 -3.86 -21.87 -13.83
N ALA A 13 -4.53 -20.71 -13.89
CA ALA A 13 -3.84 -19.46 -14.04
C ALA A 13 -2.89 -19.45 -12.84
N ILE A 14 -1.70 -20.00 -13.06
CA ILE A 14 -0.52 -19.62 -12.32
C ILE A 14 -0.39 -18.16 -12.68
N VAL A 15 -1.11 -17.30 -11.95
CA VAL A 15 -0.76 -15.90 -11.83
C VAL A 15 0.65 -16.02 -11.28
N HIS A 16 1.64 -15.85 -12.17
CA HIS A 16 3.01 -15.57 -11.76
C HIS A 16 2.87 -14.34 -10.87
N SER A 17 2.69 -14.54 -9.58
CA SER A 17 2.61 -13.49 -8.58
C SER A 17 4.01 -12.96 -8.50
N LYS A 18 4.35 -12.05 -9.43
CA LYS A 18 5.49 -11.18 -9.24
C LYS A 18 5.30 -10.58 -7.86
N THR A 19 6.15 -10.97 -6.92
CA THR A 19 6.09 -10.47 -5.56
C THR A 19 6.23 -8.96 -5.67
N LEU A 20 5.18 -8.24 -5.29
CA LEU A 20 5.19 -6.78 -5.33
C LEU A 20 6.37 -6.30 -4.48
N THR A 21 7.22 -5.46 -5.04
CA THR A 21 8.39 -4.90 -4.35
C THR A 21 8.16 -3.44 -3.97
N ALA A 22 8.99 -2.90 -3.06
CA ALA A 22 8.99 -1.48 -2.73
C ALA A 22 9.17 -0.63 -4.00
N ASP A 23 10.15 -0.96 -4.84
CA ASP A 23 10.43 -0.25 -6.08
C ASP A 23 9.26 -0.32 -7.07
N ASP A 24 8.53 -1.44 -7.14
CA ASP A 24 7.33 -1.53 -7.98
C ASP A 24 6.23 -0.56 -7.50
N LEU A 25 6.09 -0.38 -6.19
CA LEU A 25 5.05 0.46 -5.58
C LEU A 25 5.45 1.95 -5.57
N LYS A 26 6.73 2.27 -5.46
CA LYS A 26 7.26 3.65 -5.55
C LYS A 26 6.93 4.32 -6.89
N LYS A 27 6.80 3.53 -7.96
CA LYS A 27 6.38 4.05 -9.27
C LYS A 27 4.95 4.63 -9.29
N TYR A 28 4.16 4.45 -8.24
CA TYR A 28 2.80 4.99 -8.12
C TYR A 28 2.74 6.32 -7.35
N TYR A 29 3.87 7.00 -7.13
CA TYR A 29 3.91 8.29 -6.43
C TYR A 29 2.83 9.27 -6.89
N SER A 30 2.72 9.51 -8.20
CA SER A 30 1.74 10.47 -8.73
C SER A 30 0.29 10.06 -8.45
N CYS A 31 0.02 8.75 -8.35
CA CYS A 31 -1.29 8.20 -8.00
C CYS A 31 -1.57 8.31 -6.50
N PHE A 32 -0.54 8.18 -5.68
CA PHE A 32 -0.64 8.36 -4.24
C PHE A 32 -0.93 9.82 -3.90
N VAL A 33 -0.17 10.77 -4.46
CA VAL A 33 -0.39 12.21 -4.27
C VAL A 33 -1.77 12.68 -4.73
N TYR A 34 -2.43 11.93 -5.62
CA TYR A 34 -3.81 12.22 -6.00
C TYR A 34 -4.78 12.20 -4.79
N GLU A 35 -4.45 11.52 -3.69
CA GLU A 35 -5.21 11.60 -2.44
C GLU A 35 -5.33 13.02 -1.87
N CYS A 36 -4.35 13.89 -2.17
CA CYS A 36 -4.37 15.29 -1.78
C CYS A 36 -5.33 16.12 -2.63
N GLN A 37 -5.70 15.63 -3.82
CA GLN A 37 -6.65 16.26 -4.71
C GLN A 37 -8.06 15.69 -4.53
N ASP A 38 -8.17 14.39 -4.28
CA ASP A 38 -9.43 13.67 -4.07
C ASP A 38 -9.42 12.93 -2.73
N ARG A 39 -10.12 13.50 -1.74
CA ARG A 39 -10.24 12.92 -0.41
C ARG A 39 -10.93 11.55 -0.41
N THR A 40 -11.65 11.17 -1.47
CA THR A 40 -12.22 9.83 -1.61
C THR A 40 -11.13 8.78 -1.79
N VAL A 41 -10.06 9.10 -2.53
CA VAL A 41 -8.88 8.24 -2.66
C VAL A 41 -8.16 8.15 -1.33
N GLY A 42 -7.94 9.28 -0.65
CA GLY A 42 -7.35 9.31 0.69
C GLY A 42 -8.12 8.43 1.68
N LYS A 43 -9.46 8.51 1.71
CA LYS A 43 -10.29 7.64 2.57
C LYS A 43 -10.15 6.15 2.24
N LYS A 44 -9.94 5.78 0.97
CA LYS A 44 -9.70 4.37 0.59
C LYS A 44 -8.33 3.89 1.07
N ILE A 45 -7.30 4.74 0.99
CA ILE A 45 -5.95 4.45 1.50
C ILE A 45 -6.00 4.36 3.04
N ASP A 46 -6.69 5.28 3.71
CA ASP A 46 -6.92 5.26 5.16
C ASP A 46 -7.62 3.97 5.59
N GLY A 47 -8.64 3.55 4.85
CA GLY A 47 -9.36 2.29 5.09
C GLY A 47 -8.48 1.05 4.92
N CYS A 48 -7.43 1.09 4.10
CA CYS A 48 -6.48 -0.02 4.03
C CYS A 48 -5.73 -0.21 5.35
N LEU A 49 -5.44 0.87 6.08
CA LEU A 49 -4.71 0.81 7.36
C LEU A 49 -5.48 0.03 8.43
N GLU A 50 -6.82 0.00 8.34
CA GLU A 50 -7.69 -0.76 9.26
C GLU A 50 -7.51 -2.28 9.18
N ILE A 51 -6.82 -2.79 8.15
CA ILE A 51 -6.39 -4.20 8.06
C ILE A 51 -5.41 -4.55 9.18
N LEU A 52 -4.61 -3.58 9.62
CA LEU A 52 -3.70 -3.72 10.75
C LEU A 52 -4.46 -3.55 12.06
N ASN A 53 -4.10 -4.33 13.08
CA ASN A 53 -4.64 -4.15 14.42
C ASN A 53 -4.06 -2.88 15.08
N PRO A 54 -4.71 -2.29 16.09
CA PRO A 54 -4.25 -1.05 16.71
C PRO A 54 -2.79 -1.05 17.21
N LYS A 55 -2.32 -2.18 17.76
CA LYS A 55 -0.91 -2.35 18.18
C LYS A 55 0.07 -2.37 17.00
N GLU A 56 -0.34 -2.95 15.88
CA GLU A 56 0.46 -3.00 14.65
C GLU A 56 0.51 -1.62 14.00
N ILE A 57 -0.61 -0.89 13.98
CA ILE A 57 -0.66 0.51 13.53
C ILE A 57 0.30 1.37 14.36
N GLN A 58 0.28 1.23 15.69
CA GLN A 58 1.21 1.94 16.55
C GLN A 58 2.68 1.59 16.24
N SER A 59 2.98 0.30 16.08
CA SER A 59 4.33 -0.17 15.76
C SER A 59 4.80 0.29 14.38
N TYR A 60 3.89 0.34 13.41
CA TYR A 60 4.11 0.87 12.07
C TYR A 60 4.46 2.36 12.12
N PHE A 61 3.68 3.18 12.84
CA PHE A 61 3.99 4.60 12.97
C PHE A 61 5.26 4.88 13.76
N GLN A 62 5.60 4.03 14.75
CA GLN A 62 6.90 4.10 15.41
C GLN A 62 8.04 3.82 14.42
N LEU A 63 7.89 2.82 13.54
CA LEU A 63 8.88 2.57 12.49
C LEU A 63 8.99 3.74 11.51
N LEU A 64 7.86 4.28 11.05
CA LEU A 64 7.82 5.45 10.16
C LEU A 64 8.49 6.67 10.78
N SER A 65 8.37 6.85 12.10
CA SER A 65 8.95 7.98 12.82
C SER A 65 10.48 8.03 12.74
N ASN A 66 11.14 6.89 12.53
CA ASN A 66 12.58 6.82 12.28
C ASN A 66 12.97 7.47 10.94
N TYR A 67 12.03 7.54 10.00
CA TYR A 67 12.23 8.12 8.67
C TYR A 67 11.70 9.55 8.55
N HIS A 68 10.54 9.82 9.15
CA HIS A 68 9.91 11.14 9.15
C HIS A 68 8.96 11.30 10.34
N THR A 69 9.10 12.42 11.07
CA THR A 69 8.20 12.77 12.17
C THR A 69 7.18 13.79 11.68
N PHE A 70 5.90 13.40 11.70
CA PHE A 70 4.78 14.31 11.50
C PHE A 70 4.49 15.09 12.79
N LYS A 71 3.96 16.31 12.64
CA LYS A 71 3.51 17.14 13.77
C LYS A 71 2.20 16.63 14.37
N SER A 72 1.37 15.97 13.56
CA SER A 72 0.07 15.45 14.00
C SER A 72 0.14 14.01 14.47
N ASP A 73 -0.51 13.72 15.59
CA ASP A 73 -0.69 12.36 16.10
C ASP A 73 -1.84 11.61 15.42
N SER A 74 -2.83 12.30 14.85
CA SER A 74 -3.93 11.68 14.09
C SER A 74 -3.53 11.35 12.66
N LEU A 75 -4.04 10.24 12.10
CA LEU A 75 -3.83 9.85 10.70
C LEU A 75 -4.27 10.97 9.74
N GLU A 76 -5.48 11.51 9.94
CA GLU A 76 -6.00 12.61 9.14
C GLU A 76 -5.06 13.83 9.15
N GLY A 77 -4.57 14.22 10.32
CA GLY A 77 -3.65 15.36 10.41
C GLY A 77 -2.27 15.06 9.80
N LYS A 78 -1.79 13.81 9.83
CA LYS A 78 -0.56 13.41 9.11
C LYS A 78 -0.72 13.57 7.60
N ILE A 79 -1.88 13.18 7.06
CA ILE A 79 -2.19 13.31 5.63
C ILE A 79 -2.36 14.77 5.25
N SER A 80 -3.10 15.55 6.06
CA SER A 80 -3.23 16.99 5.83
C SER A 80 -1.86 17.66 5.82
N GLU A 81 -0.98 17.32 6.76
CA GLU A 81 0.39 17.83 6.78
C GLU A 81 1.17 17.42 5.52
N TYR A 82 1.13 16.13 5.15
CA TYR A 82 1.76 15.62 3.93
C TYR A 82 1.33 16.40 2.69
N CYS A 83 0.04 16.69 2.55
CA CYS A 83 -0.51 17.41 1.41
C CYS A 83 -0.07 18.88 1.32
N THR A 84 0.41 19.48 2.42
CA THR A 84 0.96 20.86 2.41
C THR A 84 2.42 20.95 1.96
N TYR A 85 3.14 19.83 1.87
CA TYR A 85 4.54 19.85 1.46
C TYR A 85 4.71 20.15 -0.03
N ASP A 86 5.88 20.66 -0.39
CA ASP A 86 6.34 20.75 -1.78
C ASP A 86 6.50 19.35 -2.40
N ASN A 87 6.59 19.29 -3.73
CA ASN A 87 6.60 18.03 -4.46
C ASN A 87 7.83 17.15 -4.15
N ASP A 88 9.00 17.76 -3.94
CA ASP A 88 10.23 17.01 -3.65
C ASP A 88 10.13 16.34 -2.27
N LYS A 89 9.62 17.08 -1.29
CA LYS A 89 9.39 16.56 0.06
C LYS A 89 8.26 15.53 0.09
N LYS A 90 7.20 15.70 -0.69
CA LYS A 90 6.14 14.69 -0.85
C LYS A 90 6.72 13.39 -1.40
N HIS A 91 7.50 13.45 -2.47
CA HIS A 91 8.11 12.28 -3.09
C HIS A 91 8.99 11.52 -2.09
N ASN A 92 9.89 12.22 -1.40
CA ASN A 92 10.74 11.64 -0.36
C ASN A 92 9.92 10.96 0.76
N ILE A 93 8.86 11.60 1.25
CA ILE A 93 8.04 11.02 2.32
C ILE A 93 7.24 9.82 1.82
N PHE A 94 6.73 9.87 0.60
CA PHE A 94 6.07 8.73 -0.02
C PHE A 94 7.01 7.53 -0.14
N ASP A 95 8.24 7.74 -0.62
CA ASP A 95 9.25 6.68 -0.70
C ASP A 95 9.51 6.04 0.67
N LYS A 96 9.63 6.87 1.72
CA LYS A 96 9.79 6.41 3.12
C LYS A 96 8.58 5.65 3.64
N VAL A 97 7.36 6.04 3.26
CA VAL A 97 6.13 5.30 3.60
C VAL A 97 6.17 3.92 2.94
N ILE A 98 6.54 3.84 1.66
CA ILE A 98 6.66 2.54 0.98
C ILE A 98 7.76 1.69 1.62
N ASP A 99 8.94 2.26 1.89
CA ASP A 99 10.02 1.52 2.56
C ASP A 99 9.60 1.01 3.93
N THR A 100 8.87 1.83 4.71
CA THR A 100 8.32 1.42 6.01
C THR A 100 7.38 0.23 5.90
N ASP A 101 6.54 0.16 4.86
CA ASP A 101 5.65 -1.00 4.66
C ASP A 101 6.43 -2.30 4.53
N PHE A 102 7.46 -2.28 3.67
CA PHE A 102 8.26 -3.46 3.35
C PHE A 102 9.21 -3.82 4.50
N ASP A 103 9.72 -2.82 5.23
CA ASP A 103 10.47 -3.05 6.47
C ASP A 103 9.59 -3.66 7.56
N PHE A 104 8.35 -3.20 7.70
CA PHE A 104 7.41 -3.77 8.67
C PHE A 104 7.02 -5.21 8.30
N LEU A 105 6.82 -5.48 7.01
CA LEU A 105 6.63 -6.85 6.49
C LEU A 105 7.83 -7.74 6.80
N LYS A 106 9.04 -7.26 6.52
CA LYS A 106 10.28 -7.98 6.80
C LYS A 106 10.42 -8.27 8.29
N LYS A 107 10.21 -7.25 9.14
CA LYS A 107 10.25 -7.41 10.59
C LYS A 107 9.29 -8.48 11.08
N ALA A 108 8.03 -8.46 10.61
CA ALA A 108 7.05 -9.49 10.99
C ALA A 108 7.47 -10.90 10.56
N SER A 109 8.11 -11.03 9.38
CA SER A 109 8.67 -12.29 8.90
C SER A 109 9.86 -12.76 9.75
N ASP A 110 10.79 -11.86 10.08
CA ASP A 110 11.99 -12.16 10.86
C ASP A 110 11.62 -12.56 12.31
N GLU A 111 10.52 -12.02 12.85
CA GLU A 111 9.96 -12.37 14.16
C GLU A 111 9.10 -13.63 14.14
N GLY A 112 8.84 -14.24 12.97
CA GLY A 112 7.96 -15.40 12.82
C GLY A 112 6.49 -15.12 13.13
N ASN A 113 6.07 -13.86 13.07
CA ASN A 113 4.70 -13.44 13.35
C ASN A 113 3.83 -13.52 12.09
N GLU A 114 3.44 -14.74 11.72
CA GLU A 114 2.67 -15.03 10.51
C GLU A 114 1.36 -14.22 10.42
N GLY A 115 0.71 -13.97 11.56
CA GLY A 115 -0.51 -13.18 11.62
C GLY A 115 -0.29 -11.72 11.22
N THR A 116 0.76 -11.09 11.75
CA THR A 116 1.14 -9.72 11.37
C THR A 116 1.64 -9.68 9.94
N GLN A 117 2.45 -10.65 9.51
CA GLN A 117 2.95 -10.77 8.14
C GLN A 117 1.81 -10.84 7.11
N SER A 118 0.78 -11.62 7.39
CA SER A 118 -0.42 -11.72 6.54
C SER A 118 -1.17 -10.39 6.47
N ARG A 119 -1.40 -9.72 7.61
CA ARG A 119 -2.10 -8.42 7.66
C ARG A 119 -1.34 -7.31 6.95
N ILE A 120 -0.02 -7.20 7.15
CA ILE A 120 0.78 -6.18 6.43
C ILE A 120 0.86 -6.47 4.93
N THR A 121 0.93 -7.73 4.52
CA THR A 121 0.81 -8.10 3.10
C THR A 121 -0.53 -7.64 2.51
N ASN A 122 -1.64 -7.89 3.22
CA ASN A 122 -2.97 -7.45 2.79
C ASN A 122 -3.11 -5.92 2.77
N TYR A 123 -2.50 -5.22 3.73
CA TYR A 123 -2.42 -3.76 3.74
C TYR A 123 -1.70 -3.22 2.48
N ILE A 124 -0.51 -3.75 2.17
CA ILE A 124 0.27 -3.37 0.98
C ILE A 124 -0.54 -3.62 -0.29
N MET A 125 -1.18 -4.79 -0.40
CA MET A 125 -2.00 -5.14 -1.56
C MET A 125 -3.26 -4.26 -1.68
N CYS A 126 -3.91 -3.92 -0.57
CA CYS A 126 -5.03 -2.99 -0.55
C CYS A 126 -4.60 -1.62 -1.11
N LYS A 127 -3.49 -1.07 -0.60
CA LYS A 127 -2.94 0.20 -1.08
C LYS A 127 -2.61 0.14 -2.57
N TYR A 128 -1.89 -0.90 -3.00
CA TYR A 128 -1.59 -1.12 -4.42
C TYR A 128 -2.84 -1.15 -5.30
N ASN A 129 -3.89 -1.86 -4.89
CA ASN A 129 -5.14 -1.93 -5.64
C ASN A 129 -5.84 -0.57 -5.74
N VAL A 130 -5.82 0.25 -4.69
CA VAL A 130 -6.35 1.62 -4.75
C VAL A 130 -5.56 2.44 -5.77
N LEU A 131 -4.23 2.40 -5.74
CA LEU A 131 -3.37 3.15 -6.66
C LEU A 131 -3.53 2.69 -8.11
N GLN A 132 -3.66 1.38 -8.33
CA GLN A 132 -3.97 0.79 -9.63
C GLN A 132 -5.31 1.27 -10.19
N ASN A 133 -6.34 1.35 -9.35
CA ASN A 133 -7.64 1.87 -9.77
C ASN A 133 -7.54 3.34 -10.20
N VAL A 134 -6.85 4.18 -9.42
CA VAL A 134 -6.62 5.60 -9.78
C VAL A 134 -5.85 5.72 -11.11
N LEU A 135 -4.85 4.86 -11.32
CA LEU A 135 -4.12 4.78 -12.58
C LEU A 135 -5.02 4.39 -13.76
N SER A 136 -5.86 3.36 -13.58
CA SER A 136 -6.79 2.88 -14.61
C SER A 136 -7.87 3.90 -14.98
N GLU A 137 -8.22 4.80 -14.06
CA GLU A 137 -9.13 5.93 -14.29
C GLU A 137 -8.46 7.09 -15.06
N GLY A 138 -7.16 6.99 -15.36
CA GLY A 138 -6.40 8.02 -16.09
C GLY A 138 -6.12 9.28 -15.26
N LYS A 139 -6.25 9.20 -13.94
CA LYS A 139 -6.08 10.35 -13.01
C LYS A 139 -4.62 10.65 -12.66
N CYS A 140 -3.72 9.71 -12.92
CA CYS A 140 -2.30 9.77 -12.61
C CYS A 140 -1.49 8.97 -13.64
N GLN A 141 -0.15 8.98 -13.51
CA GLN A 141 0.76 8.23 -14.37
C GLN A 141 1.77 7.45 -13.55
N LYS A 142 2.12 6.24 -14.02
CA LYS A 142 3.19 5.47 -13.39
C LYS A 142 4.54 6.09 -13.77
N GLU A 143 5.39 6.31 -12.77
CA GLU A 143 6.76 6.78 -13.01
C GLU A 143 7.61 5.67 -13.65
N SER A 144 8.60 6.07 -14.45
CA SER A 144 9.45 5.15 -15.22
C SER A 144 10.44 4.40 -14.33
#